data_AF-A0A935C2P3-F1
#
_entry.id   AF-A0A935C2P3-F1
#
_cell.length_a   1.000
_cell.length_b   1.000
_cell.length_c   1.000
_cell.angle_alpha   90.00
_cell.angle_beta   90.00
_cell.angle_gamma   90.00
#
_symmetry.space_group_name_H-M   'P 1'
#
loop_
_entity.id
_entity.type
_entity.pdbx_description
1 polymer ?
#
loop_
_entity_poly.entity_id
_entity_poly.type
_entity_poly.pdbx_seq_one_letter_code
_entity_poly.pdbx_strand_id
1 'polypeptide(L)' 'MAKILLQLARKLGKKDPRSIRIELKISHEELSEMVGTTRPRISVFMQRFRNLGLIEINEDRFLIIKEQKLTDYLAQIA' A
#
# COMPACT_ATOMS: atom_id res chain seq x y z
N MET A 1 -5.41 -6.10 -6.81
CA MET A 1 -4.24 -5.63 -6.04
C MET A 1 -4.57 -4.40 -5.18
N ALA A 2 -5.04 -3.30 -5.76
CA ALA A 2 -5.31 -2.04 -5.02
C ALA A 2 -6.29 -2.19 -3.83
N LYS A 3 -7.38 -2.94 -4.01
CA LYS A 3 -8.34 -3.26 -2.92
C LYS A 3 -7.70 -4.04 -1.77
N ILE A 4 -6.82 -5.00 -2.07
CA ILE A 4 -6.14 -5.84 -1.08
C ILE A 4 -5.14 -5.01 -0.27
N LEU A 5 -4.37 -4.14 -0.93
CA LEU A 5 -3.45 -3.23 -0.24
C LEU A 5 -4.22 -2.29 0.72
N LEU A 6 -5.37 -1.77 0.31
CA LEU A 6 -6.21 -0.95 1.17
C LEU A 6 -6.78 -1.75 2.36
N GLN A 7 -7.15 -3.01 2.16
CA GLN A 7 -7.61 -3.88 3.25
C GLN A 7 -6.47 -4.19 4.24
N LEU A 8 -5.27 -4.50 3.74
CA LEU A 8 -4.07 -4.69 4.58
C LEU A 8 -3.74 -3.41 5.34
N ALA A 9 -3.81 -2.26 4.69
CA ALA A 9 -3.64 -0.96 5.32
C ALA A 9 -4.64 -0.76 6.47
N ARG A 10 -5.93 -1.03 6.24
CA ARG A 10 -6.96 -0.89 7.27
C ARG A 10 -6.80 -1.87 8.44
N LYS A 11 -6.27 -3.07 8.18
CA LYS A 11 -6.08 -4.12 9.19
C LYS A 11 -4.80 -3.92 10.02
N LEU A 12 -3.72 -3.49 9.39
CA LEU A 12 -2.37 -3.45 9.97
C LEU A 12 -1.85 -2.04 10.21
N GLY A 13 -2.46 -1.06 9.58
CA GLY A 13 -2.05 0.32 9.65
C GLY A 13 -2.73 1.08 10.78
N LYS A 14 -2.00 2.04 11.35
CA LYS A 14 -2.55 3.02 12.27
C LYS A 14 -3.08 4.20 11.46
N LYS A 15 -4.28 4.66 11.82
CA LYS A 15 -4.86 5.86 11.22
C LYS A 15 -4.04 7.08 11.61
N ASP A 16 -3.78 7.90 10.61
CA ASP A 16 -3.20 9.22 10.70
C ASP A 16 -4.21 10.19 10.05
N PRO A 17 -4.33 11.46 10.49
CA PRO A 17 -5.35 12.40 10.03
C PRO A 17 -5.70 12.38 8.53
N ARG A 18 -4.75 12.10 7.64
CA ARG A 18 -5.00 11.99 6.17
C ARG A 18 -4.35 10.77 5.52
N SER A 19 -3.88 9.82 6.31
CA SER A 19 -3.14 8.66 5.80
C SER A 19 -3.29 7.42 6.67
N ILE A 20 -2.83 6.29 6.16
CA ILE A 20 -2.70 5.06 6.93
C ILE A 20 -1.22 4.69 6.95
N ARG A 21 -0.66 4.56 8.16
CA ARG A 21 0.74 4.18 8.35
C ARG A 21 0.84 2.71 8.76
N ILE A 22 1.51 1.90 7.96
CA ILE A 22 1.88 0.53 8.31
C ILE A 22 3.30 0.54 8.87
N GLU A 23 3.42 0.29 10.18
CA GLU A 23 4.70 0.24 10.89
C GLU A 23 5.39 -1.14 10.80
N LEU A 24 4.65 -2.15 10.35
CA LEU A 24 5.17 -3.49 10.13
C LEU A 24 6.17 -3.49 8.97
N LYS A 25 7.39 -3.94 9.25
CA LYS A 25 8.42 -4.21 8.24
C LYS A 25 8.07 -5.51 7.53
N ILE A 26 7.12 -5.46 6.60
CA ILE A 26 6.73 -6.60 5.77
C ILE A 26 7.61 -6.59 4.51
N SER A 27 8.29 -7.69 4.25
CA SER A 27 9.04 -7.88 3.02
C SER A 27 8.09 -8.03 1.81
N HIS A 28 8.60 -7.79 0.60
CA HIS A 28 7.81 -8.03 -0.61
C HIS A 28 7.43 -9.52 -0.80
N GLU A 29 8.17 -10.44 -0.19
CA GLU A 29 7.91 -11.87 -0.24
C GLU A 29 6.71 -12.22 0.64
N GLU A 30 6.74 -11.83 1.91
CA GLU A 30 5.59 -11.95 2.83
C GLU A 30 4.36 -11.25 2.28
N LEU A 31 4.51 -10.03 1.74
CA LEU A 31 3.39 -9.31 1.13
C LEU A 31 2.83 -10.06 -0.09
N SER A 32 3.68 -10.74 -0.86
CA SER A 32 3.23 -11.52 -2.01
C SER A 32 2.44 -12.75 -1.59
N GLU A 33 2.84 -13.42 -0.52
CA GLU A 33 2.09 -14.54 0.08
C GLU A 33 0.75 -14.07 0.64
N MET A 34 0.74 -12.97 1.42
CA MET A 34 -0.47 -12.41 2.02
C MET A 34 -1.49 -11.97 0.97
N VAL A 35 -1.03 -11.49 -0.19
CA VAL A 35 -1.87 -11.01 -1.29
C VAL A 35 -2.25 -12.15 -2.26
N GLY A 36 -1.55 -13.30 -2.20
CA GLY A 36 -1.73 -14.41 -3.14
C GLY A 36 -1.19 -14.08 -4.53
N THR A 37 -0.01 -13.44 -4.61
CA THR A 37 0.63 -13.08 -5.87
C THR A 37 2.14 -13.30 -5.83
N THR A 38 2.86 -12.92 -6.89
CA THR A 38 4.32 -13.09 -6.96
C THR A 38 5.07 -11.84 -6.51
N ARG A 39 6.26 -12.03 -5.92
CA ARG A 39 7.15 -10.93 -5.51
C ARG A 39 7.40 -9.89 -6.61
N PRO A 40 7.66 -10.26 -7.89
CA PRO A 40 7.84 -9.27 -8.96
C PRO A 40 6.58 -8.44 -9.23
N ARG A 41 5.38 -9.05 -9.17
CA ARG A 41 4.11 -8.32 -9.33
C ARG A 41 3.88 -7.32 -8.20
N ILE A 42 4.21 -7.69 -6.96
CA ILE A 42 4.20 -6.75 -5.82
C ILE A 42 5.15 -5.59 -6.08
N SER A 43 6.39 -5.86 -6.49
CA SER A 43 7.38 -4.81 -6.74
C SER A 43 6.92 -3.80 -7.79
N VAL A 44 6.45 -4.27 -8.95
CA VAL A 44 5.91 -3.42 -10.03
C VAL A 44 4.72 -2.59 -9.53
N PHE A 45 3.84 -3.21 -8.74
CA PHE A 45 2.66 -2.55 -8.19
C PHE A 45 3.03 -1.44 -7.19
N MET A 46 3.94 -1.73 -6.25
CA MET A 46 4.44 -0.77 -5.28
C MET A 46 5.15 0.40 -5.97
N GLN A 47 5.96 0.12 -7.00
CA GLN A 47 6.62 1.16 -7.78
C GLN A 47 5.60 2.06 -8.49
N ARG A 48 4.58 1.47 -9.15
CA ARG A 48 3.51 2.23 -9.80
C ARG A 48 2.79 3.15 -8.81
N PHE A 49 2.45 2.64 -7.63
CA PHE A 49 1.73 3.40 -6.61
C PHE A 49 2.57 4.52 -6.02
N ARG A 50 3.88 4.29 -5.87
CA ARG A 50 4.83 5.33 -5.48
C ARG A 50 4.94 6.42 -6.54
N ASN A 51 5.04 6.06 -7.81
CA ASN A 51 5.11 7.01 -8.92
C ASN A 51 3.84 7.85 -9.05
N LEU A 52 2.68 7.27 -8.73
CA LEU A 52 1.39 7.97 -8.68
C LEU A 52 1.20 8.78 -7.38
N GLY A 53 2.15 8.73 -6.44
CA GLY A 53 2.06 9.40 -5.14
C GLY A 53 0.93 8.90 -4.25
N LEU A 54 0.47 7.66 -4.46
CA LEU A 54 -0.57 6.99 -3.65
C LEU A 54 0.01 6.42 -2.36
N ILE A 55 1.29 6.03 -2.41
CA ILE A 55 2.05 5.52 -1.26
C ILE A 55 3.42 6.18 -1.19
N GLU A 56 4.01 6.17 -0.01
CA GLU A 56 5.40 6.58 0.23
C GLU A 56 6.01 5.72 1.33
N ILE A 57 7.34 5.67 1.38
CA ILE A 57 8.07 5.06 2.48
C ILE A 57 8.79 6.20 3.21
N ASN A 58 8.51 6.38 4.50
CA ASN A 58 9.16 7.42 5.30
C ASN A 58 10.58 6.99 5.73
N GLU A 59 11.26 7.85 6.48
CA GLU A 59 12.63 7.63 6.96
C GLU A 59 12.76 6.36 7.83
N ASP A 60 11.73 6.04 8.62
CA ASP A 60 11.66 4.83 9.47
C ASP A 60 11.37 3.54 8.68
N ARG A 61 11.23 3.64 7.35
CA ARG A 61 10.80 2.59 6.43
C ARG A 61 9.35 2.13 6.62
N PHE A 62 8.51 2.97 7.20
CA PHE A 62 7.07 2.71 7.29
C PHE A 62 6.39 3.02 5.96
N LEU A 63 5.45 2.15 5.59
CA LEU A 63 4.62 2.37 4.42
C LEU A 63 3.48 3.32 4.77
N ILE A 64 3.48 4.49 4.15
CA ILE A 64 2.43 5.50 4.29
C ILE A 64 1.52 5.41 3.07
N ILE A 65 0.21 5.33 3.32
CA ILE A 65 -0.81 5.17 2.30
C ILE A 65 -1.73 6.39 2.35
N LYS A 66 -1.83 7.12 1.24
CA LYS A 66 -2.67 8.32 1.15
C LYS A 66 -4.10 7.90 0.84
N GLU A 67 -4.89 7.63 1.88
CA GLU A 67 -6.21 7.00 1.76
C GLU A 67 -7.13 7.73 0.78
N GLN A 68 -7.18 9.06 0.82
CA GLN A 68 -8.02 9.83 -0.10
C GLN A 68 -7.60 9.60 -1.56
N LYS A 69 -6.32 9.80 -1.88
CA LYS A 69 -5.80 9.61 -3.24
C LYS A 69 -5.98 8.18 -3.75
N LEU A 70 -5.80 7.19 -2.86
CA LEU A 70 -5.97 5.78 -3.20
C LEU A 70 -7.45 5.46 -3.45
N THR A 71 -8.36 6.05 -2.68
CA THR A 71 -9.81 5.92 -2.88
C THR A 71 -10.24 6.57 -4.20
N ASP A 72 -9.75 7.77 -4.49
CA ASP A 72 -10.04 8.46 -5.76
C ASP A 72 -9.50 7.66 -6.95
N TYR A 73 -8.27 7.13 -6.84
CA TYR A 73 -7.69 6.25 -7.84
C TYR A 73 -8.57 5.02 -8.08
N LEU A 74 -9.04 4.35 -7.02
CA LEU A 74 -9.93 3.20 -7.13
C LEU A 74 -11.27 3.53 -7.79
N ALA A 75 -11.81 4.73 -7.56
CA ALA A 75 -13.07 5.17 -8.15
C ALA A 75 -12.97 5.45 -9.66
N GLN A 76 -11.78 5.77 -10.19
CA GLN A 76 -11.56 6.04 -11.62
C GLN A 76 -11.36 4.79 -12.48
N ILE A 77 -11.11 3.63 -11.86
CA ILE A 77 -10.84 2.35 -12.53
C ILE A 77 -11.95 1.32 -12.31
N ALA A 78 -12.98 1.67 -11.54
CA ALA A 78 -14.19 0.88 -11.33
C ALA A 78 -15.28 1.34 -12.30
#